data_AF-A0A2D5B790-F1
#
_entry.id   AF-A0A2D5B790-F1
#
_cell.length_a   1.000
_cell.length_b   1.000
_cell.length_c   1.000
_cell.angle_alpha   90.00
_cell.angle_beta   90.00
_cell.angle_gamma   90.00
#
_symmetry.space_group_name_H-M   'P 1'
#
loop_
_entity.id
_entity.type
_entity.pdbx_description
1 polymer ?
#
loop_
_entity_poly.entity_id
_entity_poly.type
_entity_poly.pdbx_seq_one_letter_code
_entity_poly.pdbx_strand_id
1 'polypeptide(L)'
;MGQIALGVRSLLIRLAIFFVMAILLAWALGGTLWPRPVTAQAVTMSVGDATWSWTARITSYSKPALTWLLAREADGDIVEHREGWLDAIGFVETDDGLFTAALDPKQGWVVLGLKPDGNFVVVDSVDTQLDAIVELVDLDGP
;
A
#
# COMPACT_ATOMS: atom_id res chain seq x y z
N MET A 1 14.09 62.60 17.85
CA MET A 1 14.41 61.16 17.63
C MET A 1 13.18 60.24 17.55
N GLY A 2 11.93 60.73 17.60
CA GLY A 2 10.73 59.88 17.57
C GLY A 2 10.30 59.34 16.19
N GLN A 3 10.80 59.92 15.10
CA GLN A 3 10.41 59.55 13.72
C GLN A 3 11.07 58.24 13.25
N ILE A 4 12.29 57.95 13.75
CA ILE A 4 13.00 56.69 13.47
C ILE A 4 12.30 55.52 14.18
N ALA A 5 11.80 55.73 15.40
CA ALA A 5 11.08 54.70 16.15
C ALA A 5 9.78 54.26 15.47
N LEU A 6 9.06 55.19 14.82
CA LEU A 6 7.87 54.90 14.02
C LEU A 6 8.21 54.12 12.73
N GLY A 7 9.32 54.47 12.07
CA GLY A 7 9.80 53.78 10.86
C GLY A 7 10.22 52.33 11.13
N VAL A 8 10.95 52.09 12.22
CA VAL A 8 11.41 50.74 12.61
C VAL A 8 10.23 49.84 13.00
N ARG A 9 9.22 50.36 13.72
CA ARG A 9 8.02 49.58 14.09
C ARG A 9 7.22 49.14 12.86
N SER A 10 7.04 50.03 11.90
CA SER A 10 6.42 49.74 10.61
C SER A 10 7.18 48.64 9.85
N LEU A 11 8.51 48.72 9.85
CA LEU A 11 9.37 47.75 9.18
C LEU A 11 9.31 46.36 9.83
N LEU A 12 9.30 46.29 11.17
CA LEU A 12 9.14 45.04 11.91
C LEU A 12 7.79 44.37 11.65
N ILE A 13 6.70 45.14 11.58
CA ILE A 13 5.37 44.61 11.26
C ILE A 13 5.35 44.03 9.84
N ARG A 14 5.89 44.75 8.86
CA ARG A 14 5.97 44.26 7.48
C ARG A 14 6.82 43.00 7.36
N LEU A 15 7.94 42.94 8.08
CA LEU A 15 8.80 41.77 8.13
C LEU A 15 8.06 40.56 8.73
N ALA A 16 7.36 40.76 9.85
CA ALA A 16 6.56 39.72 10.47
C ALA A 16 5.47 39.18 9.53
N ILE A 17 4.74 40.06 8.84
CA ILE A 17 3.73 39.67 7.86
C ILE A 17 4.35 38.86 6.72
N PHE A 18 5.52 39.26 6.23
CA PHE A 18 6.23 38.52 5.17
C PHE A 18 6.58 37.09 5.61
N PHE A 19 7.10 36.92 6.82
CA PHE A 19 7.40 35.58 7.35
C PHE A 19 6.15 34.73 7.54
N VAL A 20 5.05 35.31 8.07
CA VAL A 20 3.78 34.58 8.21
C VAL A 20 3.27 34.12 6.84
N MET A 21 3.27 34.99 5.84
CA MET A 21 2.86 34.63 4.47
C MET A 21 3.77 33.55 3.88
N ALA A 22 5.08 33.65 4.07
CA ALA A 22 6.04 32.65 3.59
C ALA A 22 5.84 31.28 4.25
N ILE A 23 5.56 31.24 5.55
CA ILE A 23 5.27 29.99 6.29
C ILE A 23 3.95 29.38 5.79
N LEU A 24 2.91 30.19 5.62
CA LEU A 24 1.62 29.72 5.10
C LEU A 24 1.76 29.17 3.67
N LEU A 25 2.53 29.85 2.81
CA LEU A 25 2.85 29.37 1.46
C LEU A 25 3.66 28.08 1.49
N ALA A 26 4.69 28.00 2.33
CA ALA A 26 5.50 26.80 2.48
C ALA A 26 4.68 25.63 3.03
N TRP A 27 3.71 25.88 3.91
CA TRP A 27 2.80 24.87 4.42
C TRP A 27 1.80 24.41 3.35
N ALA A 28 1.21 25.34 2.60
CA ALA A 28 0.30 25.04 1.49
C ALA A 28 1.00 24.28 0.35
N LEU A 29 2.21 24.70 -0.01
CA LEU A 29 3.06 24.02 -1.00
C LEU A 29 3.61 22.69 -0.46
N GLY A 30 3.99 22.65 0.82
CA GLY A 30 4.48 21.45 1.49
C GLY A 30 3.45 20.33 1.47
N GLY A 31 2.16 20.63 1.74
CA GLY A 31 1.08 19.63 1.66
C GLY A 31 0.75 19.14 0.25
N THR A 32 1.13 19.89 -0.80
CA THR A 32 0.85 19.58 -2.21
C THR A 32 2.05 19.00 -2.96
N LEU A 33 3.27 19.21 -2.47
CA LEU A 33 4.50 18.70 -3.06
C LEU A 33 4.79 17.24 -2.72
N TRP A 34 4.09 16.64 -1.76
CA TRP A 34 4.16 15.20 -1.51
C TRP A 34 3.28 14.50 -2.54
N PRO A 35 3.87 13.77 -3.50
CA PRO A 35 3.10 13.00 -4.45
C PRO A 35 2.29 11.98 -3.66
N ARG A 36 0.96 12.04 -3.76
CA ARG A 36 0.14 10.99 -3.18
C ARG A 36 0.46 9.69 -3.95
N PRO A 37 0.69 8.57 -3.25
CA PRO A 37 0.84 7.30 -3.91
C PRO A 37 -0.42 7.05 -4.73
N VAL A 38 -0.25 6.80 -6.03
CA VAL A 38 -1.37 6.43 -6.90
C VAL A 38 -1.68 4.97 -6.60
N THR A 39 -2.88 4.74 -6.10
CA THR A 39 -3.42 3.40 -5.86
C THR A 39 -4.49 3.11 -6.89
N ALA A 40 -4.36 1.99 -7.60
CA ALA A 40 -5.39 1.46 -8.48
C ALA A 40 -5.86 0.12 -7.93
N GLN A 41 -7.15 -0.02 -7.69
CA GLN A 41 -7.75 -1.30 -7.37
C GLN A 41 -7.83 -2.12 -8.65
N ALA A 42 -7.19 -3.29 -8.67
CA ALA A 42 -7.08 -4.14 -9.85
C ALA A 42 -8.16 -5.22 -9.86
N VAL A 43 -8.32 -5.93 -8.74
CA VAL A 43 -9.26 -7.05 -8.61
C VAL A 43 -9.87 -7.00 -7.22
N THR A 44 -11.18 -7.24 -7.13
CA THR A 44 -11.90 -7.38 -5.88
C THR A 44 -12.66 -8.70 -5.90
N MET A 45 -12.55 -9.48 -4.82
CA MET A 45 -13.30 -10.72 -4.63
C MET A 45 -13.93 -10.73 -3.24
N SER A 46 -15.13 -11.31 -3.13
CA SER A 46 -15.81 -11.46 -1.85
C SER A 46 -15.90 -12.95 -1.50
N VAL A 47 -15.42 -13.29 -0.31
CA VAL A 47 -15.42 -14.67 0.22
C VAL A 47 -15.92 -14.64 1.66
N GLY A 48 -17.08 -15.26 1.89
CA GLY A 48 -17.79 -15.14 3.17
C GLY A 48 -18.16 -13.68 3.47
N ASP A 49 -17.85 -13.23 4.68
CA ASP A 49 -18.06 -11.84 5.13
C ASP A 49 -16.84 -10.93 4.86
N ALA A 50 -15.84 -11.41 4.11
CA ALA A 50 -14.62 -10.68 3.80
C ALA A 50 -14.57 -10.27 2.32
N THR A 51 -14.22 -9.01 2.06
CA THR A 51 -13.91 -8.51 0.73
C THR A 51 -12.41 -8.31 0.60
N TRP A 52 -11.79 -9.07 -0.29
CA TRP A 52 -10.38 -8.96 -0.63
C TRP A 52 -10.22 -8.05 -1.84
N SER A 53 -9.28 -7.12 -1.77
CA SER A 53 -8.92 -6.29 -2.91
C SER A 53 -7.42 -6.27 -3.14
N TRP A 54 -7.04 -6.49 -4.40
CA TRP A 54 -5.70 -6.28 -4.90
C TRP A 54 -5.56 -4.83 -5.34
N THR A 55 -4.64 -4.13 -4.70
CA THR A 55 -4.36 -2.73 -4.99
C THR A 55 -2.92 -2.60 -5.48
N ALA A 56 -2.75 -2.15 -6.72
CA ALA A 56 -1.47 -1.70 -7.23
C ALA A 56 -1.18 -0.32 -6.65
N ARG A 57 -0.03 -0.15 -5.99
CA ARG A 57 0.44 1.14 -5.45
C ARG A 57 1.76 1.51 -6.11
N ILE A 58 1.83 2.72 -6.66
CA ILE A 58 3.10 3.32 -7.10
C ILE A 58 3.60 4.19 -5.94
N THR A 59 4.66 3.76 -5.27
CA THR A 59 5.15 4.36 -4.01
C THR A 59 6.17 5.49 -4.22
N SER A 60 6.81 5.59 -5.39
CA SER A 60 7.81 6.63 -5.67
C SER A 60 7.82 7.03 -7.15
N TYR A 61 8.02 8.32 -7.42
CA TYR A 61 8.15 8.86 -8.79
C TYR A 61 9.62 8.91 -9.27
N SER A 62 10.60 8.89 -8.35
CA SER A 62 12.03 8.92 -8.70
C SER A 62 12.59 7.54 -9.03
N LYS A 63 11.98 6.50 -8.47
CA LYS A 63 12.16 5.09 -8.81
C LYS A 63 10.79 4.42 -8.73
N PRO A 64 10.01 4.35 -9.83
CA PRO A 64 8.70 3.72 -9.81
C PRO A 64 8.84 2.27 -9.36
N ALA A 65 8.42 2.01 -8.12
CA ALA A 65 8.22 0.69 -7.58
C ALA A 65 6.71 0.43 -7.59
N LEU A 66 6.30 -0.51 -8.44
CA LEU A 66 4.96 -1.07 -8.40
C LEU A 66 4.94 -2.05 -7.23
N THR A 67 4.11 -1.76 -6.23
CA THR A 67 3.87 -2.66 -5.11
C THR A 67 2.44 -3.15 -5.18
N TRP A 68 2.25 -4.46 -5.15
CA TRP A 68 0.94 -5.05 -5.01
C TRP A 68 0.60 -5.20 -3.54
N LEU A 69 -0.59 -4.74 -3.17
CA LEU A 69 -1.09 -4.80 -1.81
C LEU A 69 -2.36 -5.62 -1.80
N LEU A 70 -2.37 -6.66 -0.97
CA LEU A 70 -3.58 -7.39 -0.66
C LEU A 70 -4.22 -6.75 0.58
N ALA A 71 -5.42 -6.18 0.41
CA ALA A 71 -6.20 -5.62 1.49
C ALA A 71 -7.42 -6.50 1.75
N ARG A 72 -7.72 -6.74 3.03
CA ARG A 72 -8.96 -7.37 3.46
C ARG A 72 -9.83 -6.31 4.12
N GLU A 73 -11.04 -6.17 3.62
CA GLU A 73 -12.11 -5.46 4.30
C GLU A 73 -13.00 -6.51 4.98
N ALA A 74 -13.11 -6.43 6.31
CA ALA A 74 -14.02 -7.24 7.09
C ALA A 74 -14.59 -6.35 8.21
N ASP A 75 -15.90 -6.37 8.37
CA ASP A 75 -16.61 -5.61 9.42
C ASP A 75 -16.36 -4.09 9.39
N GLY A 76 -16.17 -3.53 8.18
CA GLY A 76 -15.92 -2.10 7.96
C GLY A 76 -14.51 -1.62 8.28
N ASP A 77 -13.62 -2.52 8.70
CA ASP A 77 -12.21 -2.22 8.92
C ASP A 77 -11.36 -2.74 7.76
N ILE A 78 -10.48 -1.88 7.23
CA ILE A 78 -9.57 -2.24 6.14
C ILE A 78 -8.24 -2.63 6.77
N VAL A 79 -8.02 -3.94 6.86
CA VAL A 79 -6.72 -4.48 7.25
C VAL A 79 -5.86 -4.57 5.99
N GLU A 80 -5.09 -3.52 5.73
CA GLU A 80 -3.95 -3.61 4.81
C GLU A 80 -2.97 -4.63 5.40
N HIS A 81 -2.70 -5.75 4.72
CA HIS A 81 -1.59 -6.63 5.07
C HIS A 81 -0.26 -5.94 4.72
N ARG A 82 0.14 -4.96 5.53
CA ARG A 82 1.39 -4.19 5.37
C ARG A 82 2.65 -4.99 5.67
N GLU A 83 2.53 -6.12 6.36
CA GLU A 83 3.69 -6.89 6.85
C GLU A 83 4.03 -8.15 6.04
N GLY A 84 3.15 -8.61 5.15
CA GLY A 84 3.19 -10.03 4.75
C GLY A 84 4.00 -10.34 3.50
N TRP A 85 3.71 -9.65 2.39
CA TRP A 85 4.00 -10.22 1.07
C TRP A 85 4.64 -9.19 0.14
N LEU A 86 5.87 -9.45 -0.29
CA LEU A 86 6.65 -8.58 -1.17
C LEU A 86 6.24 -8.73 -2.64
N ASP A 87 5.69 -9.89 -2.98
CA ASP A 87 5.19 -10.27 -4.31
C ASP A 87 4.09 -11.31 -4.13
N ALA A 88 3.19 -11.44 -5.09
CA ALA A 88 2.21 -12.52 -5.11
C ALA A 88 1.73 -12.86 -6.53
N ILE A 89 1.40 -14.13 -6.72
CA ILE A 89 0.91 -14.73 -7.96
C ILE A 89 -0.62 -14.74 -7.90
N GLY A 90 -1.28 -14.75 -9.08
CA GLY A 90 -2.74 -14.79 -9.18
C GLY A 90 -3.39 -15.97 -8.44
N PHE A 91 -4.71 -15.93 -8.34
CA PHE A 91 -5.47 -17.01 -7.70
C PHE A 91 -5.70 -18.18 -8.66
N VAL A 92 -5.66 -19.39 -8.11
CA VAL A 92 -6.11 -20.63 -8.75
C VAL A 92 -7.27 -21.18 -7.93
N GLU A 93 -8.42 -21.40 -8.58
CA GLU A 93 -9.59 -22.01 -7.96
C GLU A 93 -9.58 -23.51 -8.29
N THR A 94 -9.71 -24.33 -7.26
CA THR A 94 -9.65 -25.80 -7.36
C THR A 94 -10.84 -26.40 -6.60
N ASP A 95 -11.03 -27.71 -6.70
CA ASP A 95 -12.06 -28.42 -5.91
C ASP A 95 -11.84 -28.29 -4.39
N ASP A 96 -10.58 -28.10 -3.96
CA ASP A 96 -10.20 -27.96 -2.55
C ASP A 96 -10.24 -26.50 -2.04
N GLY A 97 -10.50 -25.54 -2.94
CA GLY A 97 -10.65 -24.12 -2.62
C GLY A 97 -9.79 -23.18 -3.47
N LEU A 98 -9.65 -21.94 -3.01
CA LEU A 98 -8.91 -20.89 -3.70
C LEU A 98 -7.48 -20.80 -3.15
N PHE A 99 -6.49 -20.90 -4.02
CA PHE A 99 -5.08 -20.85 -3.69
C PHE A 99 -4.38 -19.66 -4.36
N THR A 100 -3.33 -19.16 -3.76
CA THR A 100 -2.42 -18.13 -4.31
C THR A 100 -1.01 -18.41 -3.79
N ALA A 101 0.00 -17.76 -4.35
CA ALA A 101 1.35 -17.85 -3.82
C ALA A 101 1.91 -16.44 -3.59
N ALA A 102 2.73 -16.29 -2.57
CA ALA A 102 3.24 -15.00 -2.15
C ALA A 102 4.65 -15.08 -1.57
N LEU A 103 5.44 -14.02 -1.73
CA LEU A 103 6.80 -13.91 -1.19
C LEU A 103 6.78 -13.31 0.22
N ASP A 104 6.93 -14.16 1.23
CA ASP A 104 7.11 -13.76 2.63
C ASP A 104 8.55 -13.26 2.85
N PRO A 105 8.76 -12.11 3.52
CA PRO A 105 10.10 -11.60 3.80
C PRO A 105 10.92 -12.46 4.77
N LYS A 106 10.29 -13.36 5.54
CA LYS A 106 10.93 -14.27 6.49
C LYS A 106 11.00 -15.70 5.97
N GLN A 107 9.99 -16.15 5.22
CA GLN A 107 9.85 -17.56 4.81
C GLN A 107 10.19 -17.81 3.34
N GLY A 108 10.34 -16.78 2.51
CA GLY A 108 10.51 -16.96 1.07
C GLY A 108 9.16 -17.14 0.37
N TRP A 109 9.13 -17.84 -0.76
CA TRP A 109 7.88 -18.08 -1.47
C TRP A 109 7.03 -19.09 -0.70
N VAL A 110 5.75 -18.82 -0.56
CA VAL A 110 4.80 -19.74 0.07
C VAL A 110 3.52 -19.83 -0.74
N VAL A 111 2.89 -21.00 -0.69
CA VAL A 111 1.55 -21.24 -1.22
C VAL A 111 0.55 -21.04 -0.10
N LEU A 112 -0.49 -20.26 -0.38
CA LEU A 112 -1.52 -19.84 0.55
C LEU A 112 -2.87 -20.38 0.08
N GLY A 113 -3.59 -21.05 0.98
CA GLY A 113 -4.96 -21.49 0.78
C GLY A 113 -5.91 -20.52 1.48
N LEU A 114 -6.95 -20.08 0.78
CA LEU A 114 -8.01 -19.25 1.34
C LEU A 114 -9.04 -20.15 2.02
N LYS A 115 -9.20 -19.97 3.33
CA LYS A 115 -10.21 -20.67 4.11
C LYS A 115 -11.60 -20.05 3.92
N PRO A 116 -12.67 -20.80 4.22
CA PRO A 116 -14.05 -20.30 4.16
C PRO A 116 -14.34 -19.11 5.08
N ASP A 117 -13.56 -18.94 6.14
CA ASP A 117 -13.62 -17.78 7.07
C ASP A 117 -12.95 -16.51 6.50
N GLY A 118 -12.44 -16.60 5.27
CA GLY A 118 -11.74 -15.53 4.59
C GLY A 118 -10.33 -15.27 5.10
N ASN A 119 -9.69 -16.21 5.80
CA ASN A 119 -8.28 -16.13 6.20
C ASN A 119 -7.37 -16.94 5.26
N PHE A 120 -6.15 -16.46 5.00
CA PHE A 120 -5.12 -17.27 4.36
C PHE A 120 -4.38 -18.15 5.37
N VAL A 121 -4.02 -19.35 4.94
CA VAL A 121 -3.07 -20.21 5.63
C VAL A 121 -1.97 -20.66 4.69
N VAL A 122 -0.75 -20.72 5.21
CA VAL A 122 0.37 -21.33 4.48
C VAL A 122 0.10 -22.83 4.36
N VAL A 123 0.10 -23.30 3.12
CA VAL A 123 -0.12 -24.71 2.75
C VAL A 123 1.19 -25.36 2.37
N ASP A 124 2.07 -24.61 1.68
CA ASP A 124 3.45 -25.03 1.41
C ASP A 124 4.42 -23.83 1.36
N SER A 125 5.72 -24.11 1.41
CA SER A 125 6.83 -23.16 1.26
C SER A 125 7.83 -23.67 0.23
N VAL A 126 8.20 -22.80 -0.71
CA VAL A 126 9.06 -23.11 -1.84
C VAL A 126 10.19 -22.10 -1.99
N ASP A 127 11.28 -22.53 -2.63
CA ASP A 127 12.50 -21.72 -2.72
C ASP A 127 12.38 -20.60 -3.76
N THR A 128 11.61 -20.82 -4.84
CA THR A 128 11.54 -19.89 -5.95
C THR A 128 10.11 -19.58 -6.40
N GLN A 129 9.96 -18.45 -7.09
CA GLN A 129 8.70 -18.07 -7.72
C GLN A 129 8.22 -19.12 -8.73
N LEU A 130 9.15 -19.75 -9.43
CA LEU A 130 8.81 -20.75 -10.44
C LEU A 130 8.21 -21.99 -9.78
N ASP A 131 8.79 -22.45 -8.68
CA ASP A 131 8.28 -23.59 -7.91
C ASP A 131 6.88 -23.29 -7.38
N ALA A 132 6.64 -22.06 -6.91
CA ALA A 132 5.33 -21.63 -6.46
C ALA A 132 4.27 -21.65 -7.58
N ILE A 133 4.65 -21.26 -8.81
CA ILE A 133 3.77 -21.33 -9.98
C ILE A 133 3.48 -22.78 -10.34
N VAL A 134 4.51 -23.64 -10.38
CA VAL A 134 4.34 -25.07 -10.69
C VAL A 134 3.38 -25.71 -9.70
N GLU A 135 3.54 -25.42 -8.42
CA GLU A 135 2.68 -25.98 -7.39
C GLU A 135 1.23 -25.48 -7.49
N LEU A 136 1.01 -24.20 -7.79
CA LEU A 136 -0.32 -23.68 -8.08
C LEU A 136 -0.97 -24.34 -9.29
N VAL A 137 -0.18 -24.65 -10.33
CA VAL A 137 -0.67 -25.36 -11.52
C VAL A 137 -1.00 -26.82 -11.19
N ASP A 138 -0.18 -27.49 -10.39
CA ASP A 138 -0.43 -28.87 -9.95
C ASP A 138 -1.72 -28.97 -9.11
N LEU A 139 -2.07 -27.92 -8.36
CA LEU A 139 -3.31 -27.82 -7.60
C LEU A 139 -4.57 -27.70 -8.49
N ASP A 140 -4.47 -27.06 -9.67
CA ASP A 140 -5.58 -26.94 -10.64
C ASP A 140 -5.90 -28.28 -11.34
N GLY A 141 -4.99 -29.24 -11.25
CA GLY A 141 -5.08 -30.53 -11.94
C GLY A 141 -4.63 -30.48 -13.41
N PRO A 142 -4.45 -31.65 -14.04
CA PRO A 142 -4.06 -31.76 -15.45
C PRO A 142 -5.18 -31.44 -16.45
#